data_AF-A0A370UC22-F1
#
_entry.id   AF-A0A370UC22-F1
#
_cell.length_a   1.000
_cell.length_b   1.000
_cell.length_c   1.000
_cell.angle_alpha   90.00
_cell.angle_beta   90.00
_cell.angle_gamma   90.00
#
_symmetry.space_group_name_H-M   'P 1'
#
loop_
_entity.id
_entity.type
_entity.pdbx_description
1 polymer ?
#
loop_
_entity_poly.entity_id
_entity_poly.type
_entity_poly.pdbx_seq_one_letter_code
_entity_poly.pdbx_strand_id
1 'polypeptide(L)'
;MINKSFEQRTERRSRLIGLLRSETYWKTSDLRDQLGISQRTLMRELAELKQAGYPIESERGRGGGIRLNGRWGVDRLQLNHHEVIELLLSLAIMESLQSPLLTHNLKAIKQKLFQAFPQQQRSAVSDIRKRIMIGSNAGANTVARYITPEHTISESIAEAFLEQCCLEIDYQSDTGAQTTRVIEAHYILLNWPIWYITSWDHLRQSSRMFRIDRIKSARIVGERFQLRPIEDFIGIYTPYYQSI
;
A
#
# COMPACT_ATOMS: atom_id res chain seq x y z
N MET A 1 7.77 0.52 -31.70
CA MET A 1 7.57 1.96 -31.99
C MET A 1 6.31 2.42 -31.28
N ILE A 2 6.46 3.05 -30.12
CA ILE A 2 5.31 3.64 -29.41
C ILE A 2 4.77 4.77 -30.29
N ASN A 3 3.46 4.75 -30.51
CA ASN A 3 2.79 5.52 -31.55
C ASN A 3 2.87 7.02 -31.22
N LYS A 4 3.54 7.83 -32.05
CA LYS A 4 3.75 9.29 -31.88
C LYS A 4 2.45 10.06 -31.55
N SER A 5 1.31 9.55 -32.03
CA SER A 5 -0.04 10.05 -31.72
C SER A 5 -0.46 9.88 -30.25
N PHE A 6 -0.03 8.80 -29.60
CA PHE A 6 -0.30 8.53 -28.18
C PHE A 6 0.50 9.44 -27.24
N GLU A 7 1.78 9.68 -27.55
CA GLU A 7 2.63 10.63 -26.82
C GLU A 7 2.06 12.05 -26.92
N GLN A 8 1.69 12.49 -28.13
CA GLN A 8 1.04 13.79 -28.37
C GLN A 8 -0.28 13.96 -27.60
N ARG A 9 -1.08 12.89 -27.48
CA ARG A 9 -2.33 12.92 -26.70
C ARG A 9 -2.06 13.01 -25.20
N THR A 10 -1.06 12.29 -24.71
CA THR A 10 -0.67 12.26 -23.28
C THR A 10 -0.09 13.60 -22.84
N GLU A 11 0.78 14.18 -23.66
CA GLU A 11 1.35 15.52 -23.45
C GLU A 11 0.26 16.59 -23.46
N ARG A 12 -0.63 16.56 -24.47
CA ARG A 12 -1.76 17.50 -24.57
C ARG A 12 -2.69 17.41 -23.36
N ARG A 13 -3.02 16.20 -22.90
CA ARG A 13 -3.88 16.00 -21.72
C ARG A 13 -3.21 16.56 -20.46
N SER A 14 -1.91 16.33 -20.29
CA SER A 14 -1.14 16.88 -19.18
C SER A 14 -1.15 18.42 -19.19
N ARG A 15 -1.02 19.02 -20.38
CA ARG A 15 -1.10 20.47 -20.58
C ARG A 15 -2.49 21.03 -20.29
N LEU A 16 -3.56 20.36 -20.73
CA LEU A 16 -4.95 20.75 -20.40
C LEU A 16 -5.20 20.72 -18.89
N ILE A 17 -4.74 19.69 -18.19
CA ILE A 17 -4.83 19.61 -16.72
C ILE A 17 -4.05 20.76 -16.06
N GLY A 18 -2.83 21.04 -16.55
CA GLY A 18 -2.01 22.15 -16.05
C GLY A 18 -2.70 23.51 -16.18
N LEU A 19 -3.34 23.78 -17.32
CA LEU A 19 -4.12 25.01 -17.53
C LEU A 19 -5.32 25.08 -16.58
N LEU A 20 -6.09 24.00 -16.45
CA LEU A 20 -7.30 23.99 -15.63
C LEU A 20 -7.04 24.02 -14.12
N ARG A 21 -5.81 23.78 -13.65
CA ARG A 21 -5.40 23.88 -12.24
C ARG A 21 -5.26 25.32 -11.73
N SER A 22 -5.25 26.32 -12.60
CA SER A 22 -5.27 27.72 -12.17
C SER A 22 -6.55 28.04 -11.42
N GLU A 23 -6.50 28.92 -10.41
CA GLU A 23 -7.68 29.32 -9.63
C GLU A 23 -8.70 30.15 -10.44
N THR A 24 -8.34 30.60 -11.64
CA THR A 24 -9.19 31.38 -12.55
C THR A 24 -9.93 30.50 -13.57
N TYR A 25 -11.16 30.89 -13.90
CA TYR A 25 -11.94 30.29 -15.00
C TYR A 25 -11.29 30.52 -16.37
N TRP A 26 -11.26 29.49 -17.19
CA TRP A 26 -10.83 29.58 -18.59
C TRP A 26 -12.01 29.62 -19.56
N LYS A 27 -11.97 30.52 -20.55
CA LYS A 27 -12.93 30.42 -21.66
C LYS A 27 -12.58 29.25 -22.57
N THR A 28 -13.60 28.66 -23.17
CA THR A 28 -13.44 27.58 -24.16
C THR A 28 -12.58 28.02 -25.36
N SER A 29 -12.68 29.28 -25.79
CA SER A 29 -11.83 29.84 -26.86
C SER A 29 -10.36 29.78 -26.49
N ASP A 30 -10.04 30.27 -25.29
CA ASP A 30 -8.67 30.48 -24.85
C ASP A 30 -7.96 29.13 -24.63
N LEU A 31 -8.68 28.12 -24.10
CA LEU A 31 -8.17 26.75 -23.99
C LEU A 31 -7.89 26.12 -25.36
N ARG A 32 -8.73 26.38 -26.36
CA ARG A 32 -8.53 25.85 -27.72
C ARG A 32 -7.29 26.45 -28.35
N ASP A 33 -7.11 27.75 -28.20
CA ASP A 33 -5.98 28.48 -28.78
C ASP A 33 -4.67 28.05 -28.12
N GLN A 34 -4.66 27.93 -26.78
CA GLN A 34 -3.49 27.44 -26.03
C GLN A 34 -3.10 26.00 -26.38
N LEU A 35 -4.07 25.14 -26.65
CA LEU A 35 -3.85 23.73 -26.96
C LEU A 35 -3.74 23.43 -28.47
N GLY A 36 -4.03 24.41 -29.34
CA GLY A 36 -4.06 24.24 -30.79
C GLY A 36 -5.09 23.22 -31.28
N ILE A 37 -6.27 23.17 -30.64
CA ILE A 37 -7.30 22.14 -30.94
C ILE A 37 -8.68 22.69 -31.28
N SER A 38 -9.45 21.88 -32.01
CA SER A 38 -10.87 22.17 -32.28
C SER A 38 -11.72 22.13 -31.00
N GLN A 39 -12.87 22.81 -31.04
CA GLN A 39 -13.85 22.77 -29.96
C GLN A 39 -14.37 21.35 -29.69
N ARG A 40 -14.63 20.57 -30.75
CA ARG A 40 -15.06 19.17 -30.62
C ARG A 40 -14.01 18.34 -29.87
N THR A 41 -12.72 18.54 -30.18
CA THR A 41 -11.62 17.84 -29.50
C THR A 41 -11.52 18.25 -28.04
N LEU A 42 -11.61 19.54 -27.73
CA LEU A 42 -11.59 20.03 -26.35
C LEU A 42 -12.75 19.46 -25.53
N MET A 43 -13.98 19.50 -26.07
CA MET A 43 -15.15 18.95 -25.37
C MET A 43 -15.03 17.45 -25.12
N ARG A 44 -14.46 16.70 -26.07
CA ARG A 44 -14.17 15.27 -25.87
C ARG A 44 -13.12 15.05 -24.77
N GLU A 45 -12.01 15.80 -24.76
CA GLU A 45 -10.98 15.67 -23.73
C GLU A 45 -11.53 16.04 -22.34
N LEU A 46 -12.35 17.10 -22.23
CA LEU A 46 -13.02 17.47 -20.99
C LEU A 46 -14.00 16.38 -20.52
N ALA A 47 -14.75 15.77 -21.44
CA ALA A 47 -15.63 14.65 -21.12
C ALA A 47 -14.83 13.42 -20.65
N GLU A 48 -13.71 13.11 -21.29
CA GLU A 48 -12.79 12.03 -20.90
C GLU A 48 -12.16 12.31 -19.52
N LEU A 49 -11.79 13.56 -19.22
CA LEU A 49 -11.31 13.96 -17.91
C LEU A 49 -12.42 13.84 -16.85
N LYS A 50 -13.65 14.25 -17.16
CA LYS A 50 -14.80 14.07 -16.24
C LYS A 50 -15.07 12.59 -15.95
N GLN A 51 -14.99 11.74 -16.98
CA GLN A 51 -15.09 10.28 -16.82
C GLN A 51 -13.93 9.69 -16.01
N ALA A 52 -12.73 10.27 -16.13
CA ALA A 52 -11.57 9.92 -15.31
C ALA A 52 -11.61 10.53 -13.89
N GLY A 53 -12.72 11.16 -13.51
CA GLY A 53 -12.98 11.67 -12.15
C GLY A 53 -12.48 13.09 -11.88
N TYR A 54 -12.08 13.87 -12.88
CA TYR A 54 -11.71 15.28 -12.66
C TYR A 54 -12.98 16.14 -12.45
N PRO A 55 -13.09 16.94 -11.36
CA PRO A 55 -14.25 17.77 -11.05
C PRO A 55 -14.20 19.06 -11.84
N ILE A 56 -14.52 18.94 -13.12
CA ILE A 56 -14.59 20.08 -14.04
C ILE A 56 -15.88 20.85 -13.75
N GLU A 57 -15.72 22.09 -13.35
CA GLU A 57 -16.83 23.04 -13.24
C GLU A 57 -16.94 23.86 -14.52
N SER A 58 -18.19 24.14 -14.90
CA SER A 58 -18.50 24.99 -16.05
C SER A 58 -19.57 25.99 -15.64
N GLU A 59 -19.23 27.26 -15.63
CA GLU A 59 -20.16 28.35 -15.31
C GLU A 59 -20.45 29.18 -16.57
N ARG A 60 -21.73 29.46 -16.83
CA ARG A 60 -22.17 30.27 -17.98
C ARG A 60 -22.36 31.72 -17.53
N GLY A 61 -21.96 32.69 -18.35
CA GLY A 61 -22.17 34.12 -18.08
C GLY A 61 -20.87 34.94 -18.13
N ARG A 62 -20.96 36.24 -17.83
CA ARG A 62 -19.79 37.13 -17.76
C ARG A 62 -18.90 36.74 -16.57
N GLY A 63 -17.65 36.39 -16.84
CA GLY A 63 -16.71 35.89 -15.82
C GLY A 63 -16.78 34.37 -15.60
N GLY A 64 -17.73 33.68 -16.23
CA GLY A 64 -17.80 32.21 -16.21
C GLY A 64 -16.83 31.55 -17.19
N GLY A 65 -16.60 30.26 -17.02
CA GLY A 65 -15.72 29.47 -17.86
C GLY A 65 -15.59 28.05 -17.35
N ILE A 66 -14.51 27.39 -17.74
CA ILE A 66 -14.18 26.02 -17.38
C ILE A 66 -13.00 26.08 -16.40
N ARG A 67 -13.10 25.36 -15.28
CA ARG A 67 -12.00 25.21 -14.32
C ARG A 67 -12.03 23.83 -13.68
N LEU A 68 -10.93 23.43 -13.06
CA LEU A 68 -11.02 22.41 -12.00
C LEU A 68 -11.48 23.11 -10.73
N ASN A 69 -12.46 22.52 -10.02
CA ASN A 69 -12.83 23.02 -8.69
C ASN A 69 -11.57 22.99 -7.80
N GLY A 70 -11.20 24.15 -7.27
CA GLY A 70 -10.07 24.37 -6.39
C GLY A 70 -10.29 23.71 -5.04
N ARG A 71 -10.01 22.40 -5.00
CA ARG A 71 -9.66 21.49 -3.89
C ARG A 71 -9.85 20.06 -4.40
N TRP A 72 -9.13 19.67 -5.46
CA TRP A 72 -9.16 18.31 -5.97
C TRP A 72 -7.79 17.66 -5.94
N GLY A 73 -7.70 16.52 -5.28
CA GLY A 73 -6.45 15.86 -4.90
C GLY A 73 -6.21 15.97 -3.39
N VAL A 74 -5.04 15.51 -2.94
CA VAL A 74 -4.62 15.64 -1.55
C VAL A 74 -3.62 16.81 -1.47
N ASP A 75 -4.10 17.96 -1.01
CA ASP A 75 -3.39 19.25 -1.11
C ASP A 75 -2.16 19.32 -0.19
N ARG A 76 -2.26 18.71 0.99
CA ARG A 76 -1.14 18.46 1.92
C ARG A 76 -1.42 17.16 2.67
N LEU A 77 -0.74 16.07 2.28
CA LEU A 77 -0.69 14.83 3.06
C LEU A 77 0.71 14.68 3.61
N GLN A 78 0.86 14.81 4.92
CA GLN A 78 2.10 14.46 5.60
C GLN A 78 1.89 13.09 6.20
N LEU A 79 2.57 12.09 5.66
CA LEU A 79 2.63 10.76 6.23
C LEU A 79 4.03 10.52 6.77
N ASN A 80 4.13 9.98 7.97
CA ASN A 80 5.37 9.42 8.49
C ASN A 80 5.62 8.04 7.85
N HIS A 81 6.82 7.49 8.03
CA HIS A 81 7.19 6.22 7.40
C HIS A 81 6.26 5.05 7.75
N HIS A 82 5.74 4.98 8.98
CA HIS A 82 4.84 3.91 9.43
C HIS A 82 3.47 4.01 8.75
N GLU A 83 2.86 5.19 8.72
CA GLU A 83 1.56 5.44 8.06
C GLU A 83 1.60 5.07 6.57
N VAL A 84 2.75 5.27 5.92
CA VAL A 84 2.96 4.89 4.51
C VAL A 84 2.96 3.38 4.33
N ILE A 85 3.61 2.67 5.24
CA ILE A 85 3.67 1.20 5.20
C ILE A 85 2.27 0.64 5.43
N GLU A 86 1.53 1.17 6.40
CA GLU A 86 0.13 0.80 6.68
C GLU A 86 -0.79 1.06 5.48
N LEU A 87 -0.63 2.18 4.79
CA LEU A 87 -1.38 2.50 3.58
C LEU A 87 -1.03 1.54 2.43
N LEU A 88 0.26 1.29 2.20
CA LEU A 88 0.72 0.35 1.18
C LEU A 88 0.25 -1.08 1.47
N LEU A 89 0.22 -1.47 2.73
CA LEU A 89 -0.31 -2.74 3.20
C LEU A 89 -1.81 -2.84 2.94
N SER A 90 -2.58 -1.81 3.29
CA SER A 90 -4.02 -1.74 3.02
C SER A 90 -4.32 -1.89 1.52
N LEU A 91 -3.54 -1.24 0.66
CA LEU A 91 -3.66 -1.40 -0.79
C LEU A 91 -3.31 -2.82 -1.24
N ALA A 92 -2.26 -3.42 -0.69
CA ALA A 92 -1.84 -4.77 -1.04
C ALA A 92 -2.85 -5.84 -0.58
N ILE A 93 -3.50 -5.65 0.58
CA ILE A 93 -4.61 -6.48 1.04
C ILE A 93 -5.80 -6.37 0.10
N MET A 94 -6.16 -5.15 -0.31
CA MET A 94 -7.24 -4.95 -1.29
C MET A 94 -6.94 -5.64 -2.62
N GLU A 95 -5.68 -5.61 -3.07
CA GLU A 95 -5.23 -6.35 -4.26
C GLU A 95 -5.38 -7.87 -4.08
N SER A 96 -5.09 -8.42 -2.90
CA SER A 96 -5.19 -9.87 -2.64
C SER A 96 -6.62 -10.39 -2.51
N LEU A 97 -7.58 -9.54 -2.13
CA LEU A 97 -9.00 -9.92 -2.05
C LEU A 97 -9.64 -10.21 -3.43
N GLN A 98 -8.93 -9.92 -4.54
CA GLN A 98 -9.44 -10.09 -5.91
C GLN A 98 -10.84 -9.51 -6.13
N SER A 99 -11.14 -8.39 -5.44
CA SER A 99 -12.46 -7.77 -5.50
C SER A 99 -12.80 -7.35 -6.95
N PRO A 100 -13.98 -7.73 -7.47
CA PRO A 100 -14.42 -7.30 -8.79
C PRO A 100 -14.82 -5.81 -8.81
N LEU A 101 -14.94 -5.17 -7.64
CA LEU A 101 -15.37 -3.78 -7.49
C LEU A 101 -14.21 -2.90 -7.00
N LEU A 102 -14.13 -1.69 -7.55
CA LEU A 102 -13.27 -0.59 -7.06
C LEU A 102 -11.74 -0.84 -7.07
N THR A 103 -11.25 -1.84 -7.80
CA THR A 103 -9.81 -2.21 -7.84
C THR A 103 -9.01 -1.62 -9.01
N HIS A 104 -9.68 -1.05 -10.03
CA HIS A 104 -9.06 -0.62 -11.29
C HIS A 104 -7.95 0.45 -11.17
N ASN A 105 -7.94 1.24 -10.09
CA ASN A 105 -6.96 2.31 -9.88
C ASN A 105 -5.87 1.97 -8.85
N LEU A 106 -5.89 0.79 -8.22
CA LEU A 106 -4.98 0.45 -7.10
C LEU A 106 -3.51 0.60 -7.51
N LYS A 107 -3.13 0.07 -8.68
CA LYS A 107 -1.77 0.20 -9.22
C LYS A 107 -1.36 1.66 -9.42
N ALA A 108 -2.25 2.49 -9.96
CA ALA A 108 -1.98 3.91 -10.19
C ALA A 108 -1.86 4.69 -8.87
N ILE A 109 -2.68 4.37 -7.87
CA ILE A 109 -2.62 4.96 -6.52
C ILE A 109 -1.29 4.61 -5.86
N LYS A 110 -0.92 3.33 -5.87
CA LYS A 110 0.35 2.83 -5.32
C LYS A 110 1.57 3.51 -5.95
N GLN A 111 1.56 3.66 -7.28
CA GLN A 111 2.62 4.37 -8.01
C GLN A 111 2.69 5.86 -7.63
N LYS A 112 1.56 6.55 -7.55
CA LYS A 112 1.51 7.96 -7.15
C LYS A 112 2.00 8.17 -5.72
N LEU A 113 1.61 7.29 -4.80
CA LEU A 113 2.10 7.31 -3.41
C LEU A 113 3.62 7.11 -3.38
N PHE A 114 4.14 6.08 -4.04
CA PHE A 114 5.58 5.81 -4.06
C PHE A 114 6.39 6.98 -4.67
N GLN A 115 5.85 7.63 -5.71
CA GLN A 115 6.47 8.80 -6.34
C GLN A 115 6.41 10.07 -5.48
N ALA A 116 5.43 10.19 -4.58
CA ALA A 116 5.31 11.34 -3.69
C ALA A 116 6.42 11.40 -2.62
N PHE A 117 7.08 10.28 -2.30
CA PHE A 117 8.13 10.25 -1.28
C PHE A 117 9.48 10.78 -1.79
N PRO A 118 10.23 11.51 -0.95
CA PRO A 118 11.65 11.77 -1.16
C PRO A 118 12.43 10.47 -1.33
N GLN A 119 13.47 10.49 -2.16
CA GLN A 119 14.24 9.29 -2.53
C GLN A 119 14.80 8.53 -1.31
N GLN A 120 15.20 9.23 -0.25
CA GLN A 120 15.74 8.63 0.98
C GLN A 120 14.69 7.78 1.73
N GLN A 121 13.43 8.22 1.75
CA GLN A 121 12.35 7.50 2.42
C GLN A 121 11.87 6.29 1.61
N ARG A 122 12.05 6.32 0.28
CA ARG A 122 11.67 5.19 -0.60
C ARG A 122 12.44 3.92 -0.27
N SER A 123 13.71 4.02 0.14
CA SER A 123 14.49 2.83 0.51
C SER A 123 13.93 2.19 1.78
N ALA A 124 13.78 2.97 2.85
CA ALA A 124 13.25 2.47 4.13
C ALA A 124 11.87 1.81 3.96
N VAL A 125 10.97 2.45 3.21
CA VAL A 125 9.65 1.88 2.87
C VAL A 125 9.79 0.61 2.02
N SER A 126 10.69 0.59 1.04
CA SER A 126 10.94 -0.59 0.20
C SER A 126 11.45 -1.77 1.01
N ASP A 127 12.36 -1.53 1.95
CA ASP A 127 13.01 -2.57 2.74
C ASP A 127 12.03 -3.20 3.74
N ILE A 128 11.18 -2.39 4.38
CA ILE A 128 10.10 -2.91 5.22
C ILE A 128 9.05 -3.65 4.38
N ARG A 129 8.67 -3.12 3.21
CA ARG A 129 7.70 -3.77 2.30
C ARG A 129 8.17 -5.16 1.86
N LYS A 130 9.47 -5.34 1.57
CA LYS A 130 10.04 -6.66 1.19
C LYS A 130 9.90 -7.69 2.31
N ARG A 131 9.75 -7.26 3.57
CA ARG A 131 9.56 -8.12 4.73
C ARG A 131 8.10 -8.47 5.02
N ILE A 132 7.15 -7.89 4.29
CA ILE A 132 5.72 -8.16 4.43
C ILE A 132 5.24 -8.95 3.20
N MET A 133 4.73 -10.14 3.43
CA MET A 133 4.24 -11.06 2.40
C MET A 133 2.74 -11.25 2.52
N ILE A 134 2.10 -11.46 1.37
CA ILE A 134 0.68 -11.78 1.30
C ILE A 134 0.55 -13.10 0.56
N GLY A 135 -0.03 -14.09 1.22
CA GLY A 135 -0.30 -15.41 0.67
C GLY A 135 -1.78 -15.60 0.36
N SER A 136 -2.15 -16.84 0.06
CA SER A 136 -3.55 -17.24 -0.16
C SER A 136 -4.40 -17.05 1.09
N ASN A 137 -5.70 -16.80 0.91
CA ASN A 137 -6.65 -16.69 2.02
C ASN A 137 -6.61 -17.92 2.93
N ALA A 138 -6.75 -17.70 4.23
CA ALA A 138 -6.79 -18.78 5.20
C ALA A 138 -8.06 -19.64 5.02
N GLY A 139 -7.91 -20.97 5.17
CA GLY A 139 -9.04 -21.89 5.12
C GLY A 139 -10.06 -21.67 6.24
N ALA A 140 -11.33 -22.00 5.99
CA ALA A 140 -12.46 -21.70 6.88
C ALA A 140 -12.25 -22.14 8.35
N ASN A 141 -11.71 -23.33 8.59
CA ASN A 141 -11.43 -23.84 9.93
C ASN A 141 -10.41 -22.98 10.70
N THR A 142 -9.44 -22.40 9.98
CA THR A 142 -8.42 -21.52 10.55
C THR A 142 -9.02 -20.18 10.93
N VAL A 143 -9.91 -19.66 10.09
CA VAL A 143 -10.65 -18.39 10.29
C VAL A 143 -11.62 -18.50 11.47
N ALA A 144 -12.33 -19.62 11.60
CA ALA A 144 -13.29 -19.85 12.68
C ALA A 144 -12.65 -19.79 14.09
N ARG A 145 -11.33 -19.99 14.17
CA ARG A 145 -10.55 -19.95 15.42
C ARG A 145 -9.71 -18.68 15.56
N TYR A 146 -9.89 -17.72 14.66
CA TYR A 146 -9.18 -16.44 14.73
C TYR A 146 -9.70 -15.63 15.92
N ILE A 147 -8.77 -15.09 16.68
CA ILE A 147 -9.05 -14.16 17.78
C ILE A 147 -8.26 -12.90 17.49
N THR A 148 -8.92 -11.74 17.57
CA THR A 148 -8.21 -10.47 17.44
C THR A 148 -7.19 -10.35 18.58
N PRO A 149 -5.89 -10.21 18.27
CA PRO A 149 -4.87 -10.00 19.30
C PRO A 149 -5.14 -8.72 20.10
N GLU A 150 -4.70 -8.69 21.35
CA GLU A 150 -4.74 -7.45 22.13
C GLU A 150 -3.89 -6.35 21.47
N HIS A 151 -4.31 -5.10 21.66
CA HIS A 151 -3.64 -3.94 21.04
C HIS A 151 -2.18 -3.84 21.46
N THR A 152 -1.90 -4.03 22.75
CA THR A 152 -0.56 -3.99 23.35
C THR A 152 0.40 -5.04 22.77
N ILE A 153 -0.12 -6.24 22.49
CA ILE A 153 0.62 -7.31 21.82
C ILE A 153 0.95 -6.90 20.39
N SER A 154 -0.04 -6.36 19.67
CA SER A 154 0.12 -5.91 18.28
C SER A 154 1.14 -4.77 18.16
N GLU A 155 1.11 -3.80 19.07
CA GLU A 155 2.08 -2.70 19.15
C GLU A 155 3.50 -3.20 19.39
N SER A 156 3.68 -4.08 20.38
CA SER A 156 5.01 -4.64 20.70
C SER A 156 5.61 -5.41 19.52
N ILE A 157 4.77 -6.16 18.79
CA ILE A 157 5.19 -6.89 17.58
C ILE A 157 5.57 -5.92 16.47
N ALA A 158 4.74 -4.89 16.23
CA ALA A 158 4.99 -3.89 15.19
C ALA A 158 6.31 -3.15 15.44
N GLU A 159 6.53 -2.68 16.66
CA GLU A 159 7.76 -1.99 17.06
C GLU A 159 8.97 -2.92 16.94
N ALA A 160 8.91 -4.15 17.46
CA ALA A 160 10.02 -5.12 17.34
C ALA A 160 10.37 -5.43 15.87
N PHE A 161 9.36 -5.57 15.01
CA PHE A 161 9.54 -5.84 13.59
C PHE A 161 10.19 -4.66 12.87
N LEU A 162 9.73 -3.44 13.13
CA LEU A 162 10.23 -2.21 12.51
C LEU A 162 11.66 -1.87 12.96
N GLU A 163 11.92 -1.95 14.27
CA GLU A 163 13.22 -1.61 14.87
C GLU A 163 14.23 -2.78 14.85
N GLN A 164 13.82 -3.95 14.35
CA GLN A 164 14.61 -5.18 14.30
C GLN A 164 15.13 -5.58 15.69
N CYS A 165 14.28 -5.48 16.71
CA CYS A 165 14.61 -5.90 18.07
C CYS A 165 14.10 -7.32 18.32
N CYS A 166 14.80 -8.07 19.19
CA CYS A 166 14.29 -9.37 19.63
C CYS A 166 13.00 -9.20 20.43
N LEU A 167 12.11 -10.19 20.28
CA LEU A 167 10.80 -10.20 20.93
C LEU A 167 10.67 -11.46 21.79
N GLU A 168 10.39 -11.29 23.07
CA GLU A 168 9.96 -12.36 23.93
C GLU A 168 8.43 -12.51 23.81
N ILE A 169 7.98 -13.74 23.53
CA ILE A 169 6.56 -14.06 23.38
C ILE A 169 6.16 -15.24 24.26
N ASP A 170 5.00 -15.14 24.90
CA ASP A 170 4.29 -16.31 25.41
C ASP A 170 3.36 -16.82 24.32
N TYR A 171 3.60 -18.04 23.83
CA TYR A 171 2.89 -18.59 22.68
C TYR A 171 2.12 -19.85 23.06
N GLN A 172 0.87 -19.93 22.61
CA GLN A 172 0.05 -21.12 22.73
C GLN A 172 -0.04 -21.85 21.37
N SER A 173 0.47 -23.08 21.30
CA SER A 173 0.40 -23.88 20.08
C SER A 173 -1.03 -24.34 19.75
N ASP A 174 -1.21 -24.94 18.57
CA ASP A 174 -2.49 -25.57 18.19
C ASP A 174 -2.90 -26.71 19.13
N THR A 175 -1.90 -27.38 19.73
CA THR A 175 -2.10 -28.47 20.69
C THR A 175 -2.34 -27.97 22.12
N GLY A 176 -2.37 -26.65 22.33
CA GLY A 176 -2.56 -26.02 23.64
C GLY A 176 -1.28 -25.89 24.47
N ALA A 177 -0.14 -26.35 23.99
CA ALA A 177 1.13 -26.21 24.71
C ALA A 177 1.55 -24.74 24.78
N GLN A 178 1.84 -24.27 26.00
CA GLN A 178 2.32 -22.91 26.25
C GLN A 178 3.84 -22.89 26.35
N THR A 179 4.47 -21.94 25.67
CA THR A 179 5.93 -21.79 25.67
C THR A 179 6.32 -20.33 25.61
N THR A 180 7.32 -19.94 26.40
CA THR A 180 7.99 -18.64 26.27
C THR A 180 9.15 -18.77 25.29
N ARG A 181 9.27 -17.83 24.35
CA ARG A 181 10.26 -17.85 23.26
C ARG A 181 10.86 -16.46 23.10
N VAL A 182 12.17 -16.38 22.86
CA VAL A 182 12.79 -15.18 22.30
C VAL A 182 12.97 -15.40 20.79
N ILE A 183 12.44 -14.48 20.00
CA ILE A 183 12.40 -14.59 18.54
C ILE A 183 12.92 -13.33 17.85
N GLU A 184 13.54 -13.52 16.68
CA GLU A 184 13.93 -12.44 15.77
C GLU A 184 12.83 -12.31 14.68
N ALA A 185 11.98 -11.28 14.71
CA ALA A 185 10.83 -11.12 13.81
C ALA A 185 11.25 -10.68 12.39
N HIS A 186 11.63 -11.62 11.54
CA HIS A 186 12.21 -11.33 10.23
C HIS A 186 11.18 -10.88 9.19
N TYR A 187 10.08 -11.62 9.07
CA TYR A 187 9.05 -11.37 8.07
C TYR A 187 7.66 -11.51 8.68
N ILE A 188 6.70 -10.78 8.11
CA ILE A 188 5.28 -10.94 8.41
C ILE A 188 4.60 -11.54 7.19
N LEU A 189 3.77 -12.56 7.39
CA LEU A 189 2.94 -13.17 6.36
C LEU A 189 1.46 -12.95 6.71
N LEU A 190 0.69 -12.47 5.75
CA LEU A 190 -0.75 -12.38 5.82
C LEU A 190 -1.39 -13.44 4.91
N ASN A 191 -2.08 -14.40 5.52
CA ASN A 191 -3.04 -15.26 4.83
C ASN A 191 -4.41 -14.84 5.34
N TRP A 192 -5.06 -13.90 4.65
CA TRP A 192 -6.20 -13.16 5.19
C TRP A 192 -7.27 -14.07 5.82
N PRO A 193 -7.73 -13.76 7.06
CA PRO A 193 -7.36 -12.65 7.95
C PRO A 193 -6.23 -12.98 8.96
N ILE A 194 -5.55 -14.12 8.80
CA ILE A 194 -4.57 -14.62 9.78
C ILE A 194 -3.19 -14.05 9.52
N TRP A 195 -2.60 -13.47 10.55
CA TRP A 195 -1.24 -12.93 10.54
C TRP A 195 -0.25 -13.90 11.17
N TYR A 196 0.92 -14.00 10.54
CA TYR A 196 2.02 -14.84 10.99
C TYR A 196 3.31 -14.03 11.07
N ILE A 197 4.13 -14.34 12.07
CA ILE A 197 5.53 -13.91 12.17
C ILE A 197 6.39 -15.07 11.73
N THR A 198 7.20 -14.88 10.70
CA THR A 198 8.32 -15.78 10.41
C THR A 198 9.57 -15.23 11.08
N SER A 199 10.23 -16.10 11.85
CA SER A 199 11.27 -15.69 12.79
C SER A 199 12.34 -16.74 12.97
N TRP A 200 13.49 -16.31 13.48
CA TRP A 200 14.47 -17.20 14.09
C TRP A 200 14.09 -17.41 15.56
N ASP A 201 13.88 -18.65 15.99
CA ASP A 201 13.53 -19.01 17.37
C ASP A 201 14.80 -19.43 18.13
N HIS A 202 15.23 -18.63 19.11
CA HIS A 202 16.43 -18.92 19.90
C HIS A 202 16.29 -20.17 20.78
N LEU A 203 15.07 -20.57 21.16
CA LEU A 203 14.89 -21.79 21.94
C LEU A 203 15.01 -23.05 21.08
N ARG A 204 14.75 -22.95 19.76
CA ARG A 204 14.88 -24.08 18.82
C ARG A 204 16.12 -24.00 17.92
N GLN A 205 16.79 -22.86 17.89
CA GLN A 205 17.92 -22.58 16.99
C GLN A 205 17.56 -22.90 15.53
N SER A 206 16.35 -22.51 15.14
CA SER A 206 15.81 -22.78 13.80
C SER A 206 14.79 -21.73 13.41
N SER A 207 14.52 -21.62 12.12
CA SER A 207 13.40 -20.82 11.63
C SER A 207 12.06 -21.42 12.07
N ARG A 208 11.10 -20.56 12.42
CA ARG A 208 9.74 -20.91 12.86
C ARG A 208 8.74 -19.85 12.40
N MET A 209 7.48 -20.28 12.27
CA MET A 209 6.35 -19.40 12.01
C MET A 209 5.38 -19.45 13.19
N PHE A 210 4.98 -18.27 13.67
CA PHE A 210 4.07 -18.08 14.79
C PHE A 210 2.84 -17.33 14.34
N ARG A 211 1.65 -17.78 14.76
CA ARG A 211 0.40 -17.07 14.53
C ARG A 211 0.24 -15.94 15.53
N ILE A 212 0.01 -14.71 15.06
CA ILE A 212 -0.09 -13.55 15.96
C ILE A 212 -1.28 -13.70 16.92
N ASP A 213 -2.41 -14.25 16.46
CA ASP A 213 -3.61 -14.49 17.27
C ASP A 213 -3.41 -15.53 18.39
N ARG A 214 -2.27 -16.20 18.42
CA ARG A 214 -1.91 -17.20 19.44
C ARG A 214 -0.87 -16.72 20.45
N ILE A 215 -0.37 -15.50 20.28
CA ILE A 215 0.54 -14.85 21.21
C ILE A 215 -0.30 -14.31 22.38
N LYS A 216 0.11 -14.65 23.61
CA LYS A 216 -0.56 -14.27 24.87
C LYS A 216 0.10 -13.07 25.55
N SER A 217 1.38 -12.88 25.30
CA SER A 217 2.14 -11.71 25.72
C SER A 217 3.27 -11.47 24.71
N ALA A 218 3.65 -10.22 24.53
CA ALA A 218 4.79 -9.84 23.69
C ALA A 218 5.55 -8.71 24.37
N ARG A 219 6.86 -8.82 24.45
CA ARG A 219 7.73 -7.83 25.06
C ARG A 219 9.04 -7.73 24.29
N ILE A 220 9.44 -6.51 23.96
CA ILE A 220 10.73 -6.25 23.32
C ILE A 220 11.84 -6.56 24.33
N VAL A 221 12.82 -7.35 23.92
CA VAL A 221 13.94 -7.76 24.76
C VAL A 221 15.25 -7.71 23.98
N GLY A 222 16.36 -7.54 24.70
CA GLY A 222 17.70 -7.68 24.13
C GLY A 222 18.08 -6.58 23.13
N GLU A 223 19.06 -6.90 22.29
CA GLU A 223 19.62 -6.01 21.28
C GLU A 223 18.93 -6.18 19.91
N ARG A 224 19.31 -5.33 18.96
CA ARG A 224 18.87 -5.43 17.57
C ARG A 224 19.49 -6.65 16.88
N PHE A 225 18.71 -7.35 16.08
CA PHE A 225 19.18 -8.43 15.22
C PHE A 225 19.43 -7.93 13.78
N GLN A 226 20.29 -8.66 13.07
CA GLN A 226 20.51 -8.45 11.64
C GLN A 226 19.59 -9.37 10.84
N LEU A 227 19.02 -8.84 9.75
CA LEU A 227 18.15 -9.64 8.89
C LEU A 227 18.94 -10.80 8.28
N ARG A 228 18.45 -12.00 8.52
CA ARG A 228 18.92 -13.21 7.86
C ARG A 228 18.38 -13.30 6.42
N PRO A 229 19.12 -13.95 5.50
CA PRO A 229 18.67 -14.18 4.14
C PRO A 229 17.31 -14.89 4.11
N ILE A 230 16.47 -14.57 3.12
CA ILE A 230 15.12 -15.16 3.03
C ILE A 230 15.17 -16.68 2.85
N GLU A 231 16.26 -17.18 2.28
CA GLU A 231 16.56 -18.59 2.02
C GLU A 231 16.49 -19.45 3.29
N ASP A 232 16.85 -18.88 4.45
CA ASP A 232 16.77 -19.53 5.76
C ASP A 232 15.31 -19.82 6.20
N PHE A 233 14.35 -19.23 5.50
CA PHE A 233 12.93 -19.28 5.82
C PHE A 233 12.07 -19.88 4.69
N ILE A 234 12.61 -20.08 3.47
CA ILE A 234 11.88 -20.61 2.30
C ILE A 234 11.19 -21.94 2.58
N GLY A 235 11.83 -22.86 3.32
CA GLY A 235 11.25 -24.16 3.66
C GLY A 235 9.98 -24.08 4.52
N ILE A 236 9.76 -22.96 5.20
CA ILE A 236 8.55 -22.69 5.99
C ILE A 236 7.48 -22.02 5.11
N TYR A 237 7.89 -21.30 4.06
CA TYR A 237 7.00 -20.62 3.11
C TYR A 237 6.43 -21.52 2.01
N THR A 238 7.02 -22.69 1.76
CA THR A 238 6.77 -23.49 0.56
C THR A 238 5.30 -23.88 0.31
N PRO A 239 4.42 -24.07 1.31
CA PRO A 239 3.00 -24.34 1.04
C PRO A 239 2.20 -23.12 0.55
N TYR A 240 2.74 -21.90 0.59
CA TYR A 240 1.95 -20.65 0.53
C TYR A 240 2.31 -19.70 -0.62
N TYR A 241 3.25 -20.04 -1.49
CA TYR A 241 3.55 -19.28 -2.71
C TYR A 241 3.25 -20.11 -3.97
N GLN A 242 2.27 -19.65 -4.75
CA GLN A 242 2.40 -19.69 -6.21
C GLN A 242 3.07 -18.38 -6.61
N SER A 243 4.20 -18.47 -7.33
CA SER A 243 4.87 -17.30 -7.89
C SER A 243 3.89 -16.52 -8.77
N ILE A 244 3.80 -15.22 -8.55
CA ILE A 244 3.35 -14.28 -9.59
C ILE A 244 4.54 -13.99 -10.49
#